data_AF-A0A3M7D331-F1
#
_entry.id   AF-A0A3M7D331-F1
#
_cell.length_a   1.000
_cell.length_b   1.000
_cell.length_c   1.000
_cell.angle_alpha   90.00
_cell.angle_beta   90.00
_cell.angle_gamma   90.00
#
_symmetry.space_group_name_H-M   'P 1'
#
loop_
_entity.id
_entity.type
_entity.pdbx_description
1 polymer ?
#
loop_
_entity_poly.entity_id
_entity_poly.type
_entity_poly.pdbx_seq_one_letter_code
_entity_poly.pdbx_strand_id
1 'polypeptide(L)'
;MLIATTLNLDGSSEDRAKTGWRPPKAGEQTLADLWDYVCYGKVYRHEETGEGVNIKVYVSFGGLLLCLDGPYRKLSPLRQDYVYLLLKK
;
A
#
# COMPACT_ATOMS: atom_id res chain seq x y z
N MET A 1 -2.60 -6.25 -9.80
CA MET A 1 -2.43 -5.16 -8.82
C MET A 1 -2.17 -5.76 -7.45
N LEU A 2 -1.20 -5.23 -6.73
CA LEU A 2 -0.86 -5.63 -5.36
C LEU A 2 -0.80 -4.39 -4.48
N ILE A 3 -1.32 -4.48 -3.25
CA ILE A 3 -1.07 -3.51 -2.19
C ILE A 3 -0.14 -4.17 -1.18
N ALA A 4 1.00 -3.56 -0.91
CA ALA A 4 1.99 -4.05 0.03
C ALA A 4 2.25 -3.01 1.13
N THR A 5 2.58 -3.47 2.33
CA THR A 5 3.00 -2.61 3.45
C THR A 5 4.50 -2.34 3.44
N THR A 6 5.29 -3.16 2.73
CA THR A 6 6.73 -3.00 2.59
C THR A 6 7.19 -3.40 1.19
N LEU A 7 8.33 -2.85 0.76
CA LEU A 7 9.03 -3.24 -0.47
C LEU A 7 10.17 -4.24 -0.22
N ASN A 8 10.51 -4.49 1.05
CA ASN A 8 11.59 -5.40 1.40
C ASN A 8 11.11 -6.85 1.16
N LEU A 9 11.95 -7.66 0.50
CA LEU A 9 11.63 -9.04 0.15
C LEU A 9 11.50 -9.95 1.38
N ASP A 10 12.13 -9.57 2.49
CA ASP A 10 12.10 -10.29 3.77
C ASP A 10 10.84 -9.97 4.61
N GLY A 11 9.99 -9.04 4.15
CA GLY A 11 8.80 -8.61 4.87
C GLY A 11 9.09 -7.66 6.04
N SER A 12 10.33 -7.20 6.22
CA SER A 12 10.64 -6.19 7.23
C SER A 12 9.95 -4.87 6.89
N SER A 13 9.20 -4.31 7.85
CA SER A 13 8.56 -3.01 7.70
C SER A 13 9.45 -1.95 8.32
N GLU A 14 10.21 -1.23 7.51
CA GLU A 14 10.82 0.02 7.95
C GLU A 14 9.79 1.15 7.85
N ASP A 15 9.64 1.89 8.94
CA ASP A 15 8.74 3.03 9.04
C ASP A 15 9.35 4.20 8.25
N ARG A 16 9.22 4.16 6.91
CA ARG A 16 9.83 5.14 5.98
C ARG A 16 9.36 6.56 6.22
N ALA A 17 8.21 6.73 6.88
CA ALA A 17 7.74 8.03 7.35
C ALA A 17 8.69 8.65 8.39
N LYS A 18 9.41 7.84 9.17
CA LYS A 18 10.36 8.29 10.20
C LYS A 18 11.81 8.33 9.71
N THR A 19 12.20 7.38 8.86
CA THR A 19 13.60 7.26 8.38
C THR A 19 13.90 8.06 7.12
N GLY A 20 12.86 8.53 6.42
CA GLY A 20 12.98 9.26 5.16
C GLY A 20 13.29 8.34 3.97
N TRP A 21 13.03 8.82 2.75
CA TRP A 21 13.34 8.06 1.54
C TRP A 21 14.84 8.11 1.24
N ARG A 22 15.43 6.96 0.93
CA ARG A 22 16.80 6.83 0.42
C ARG A 22 16.78 6.05 -0.90
N PRO A 23 17.66 6.37 -1.85
CA PRO A 23 17.82 5.56 -3.03
C PRO A 23 18.29 4.14 -2.64
N PRO A 24 17.83 3.10 -3.36
CA PRO A 24 18.25 1.72 -3.10
C PRO A 24 19.76 1.59 -3.29
N LYS A 25 20.40 0.73 -2.48
CA LYS A 25 21.83 0.47 -2.62
C LYS A 25 22.10 -0.31 -3.91
N ALA A 26 23.31 -0.15 -4.46
CA ALA A 26 23.72 -0.92 -5.62
C ALA A 26 23.65 -2.43 -5.31
N GLY A 27 22.89 -3.19 -6.11
CA GLY A 27 22.68 -4.63 -5.94
C GLY A 27 21.56 -5.03 -4.97
N GLU A 28 20.88 -4.07 -4.34
CA GLU A 28 19.71 -4.34 -3.50
C GLU A 28 18.48 -4.57 -4.39
N GLN A 29 17.95 -5.78 -4.36
CA GLN A 29 16.70 -6.12 -5.05
C GLN A 29 15.52 -5.88 -4.12
N THR A 30 14.48 -5.24 -4.64
CA THR A 30 13.25 -4.95 -3.91
C THR A 30 12.04 -5.49 -4.67
N LEU A 31 10.89 -5.54 -4.00
CA LEU A 31 9.62 -5.83 -4.66
C LEU A 31 9.36 -4.88 -5.83
N ALA A 32 9.86 -3.64 -5.79
CA ALA A 32 9.62 -2.67 -6.85
C ALA A 32 10.21 -3.10 -8.21
N ASP A 33 11.32 -3.84 -8.22
CA ASP A 33 12.02 -4.24 -9.45
C ASP A 33 11.23 -5.26 -10.29
N LEU A 34 10.23 -5.92 -9.68
CA LEU A 34 9.41 -6.95 -10.34
C LEU A 34 8.13 -6.39 -11.00
N TRP A 35 7.83 -5.11 -10.78
CA TRP A 35 6.59 -4.44 -11.17
C TRP A 35 6.87 -3.22 -12.05
N ASP A 36 5.96 -2.91 -12.96
CA ASP A 36 6.14 -1.83 -13.94
C ASP A 36 5.82 -0.44 -13.36
N TYR A 37 5.02 -0.40 -12.30
CA TYR A 37 4.60 0.85 -11.67
C TYR A 37 4.45 0.66 -10.16
N VAL A 38 5.04 1.60 -9.41
CA VAL A 38 5.02 1.59 -7.94
C VAL A 38 4.69 2.98 -7.41
N CYS A 39 3.70 3.05 -6.53
CA CYS A 39 3.26 4.29 -5.88
C CYS A 39 3.24 4.14 -4.37
N TYR A 40 3.68 5.18 -3.66
CA TYR A 40 3.63 5.24 -2.19
C TYR A 40 2.57 6.24 -1.75
N GLY A 41 1.70 5.82 -0.86
CA GLY A 41 0.55 6.61 -0.43
C GLY A 41 0.11 6.25 0.98
N LYS A 42 -0.89 6.98 1.48
CA LYS A 42 -1.44 6.78 2.81
C LYS A 42 -2.92 6.45 2.71
N VAL A 43 -3.32 5.43 3.48
CA VAL A 43 -4.73 5.14 3.70
C VAL A 43 -5.27 6.18 4.68
N TYR A 44 -6.25 6.97 4.24
CA TYR A 44 -6.76 8.09 5.04
C TYR A 44 -8.16 7.84 5.59
N ARG A 45 -8.97 7.02 4.92
CA ARG A 45 -10.36 6.76 5.31
C ARG A 45 -10.74 5.30 5.09
N HIS A 46 -11.43 4.75 6.09
CA HIS A 46 -12.15 3.48 6.01
C HIS A 46 -13.64 3.78 6.18
N GLU A 47 -14.46 3.11 5.39
CA GLU A 47 -15.91 3.23 5.45
C GLU A 47 -16.48 1.82 5.52
N GLU A 48 -17.00 1.49 6.70
CA GLU A 48 -17.70 0.24 6.94
C GLU A 48 -19.15 0.42 6.52
N THR A 49 -19.60 -0.32 5.51
CA THR A 49 -21.01 -0.29 5.10
C THR A 49 -21.78 -1.12 6.13
N GLY A 50 -22.91 -0.60 6.64
CA GLY A 50 -23.60 -1.12 7.84
C GLY A 50 -24.05 -2.59 7.84
N GLU A 51 -23.94 -3.30 6.71
CA GLU A 51 -24.16 -4.75 6.63
C GLU A 51 -22.91 -5.59 6.94
N GLY A 52 -21.74 -4.97 7.15
CA GLY A 52 -20.50 -5.64 7.56
C GLY A 52 -19.86 -6.57 6.52
N VAL A 53 -20.50 -6.78 5.37
CA VAL A 53 -20.00 -7.66 4.30
C VAL A 53 -18.90 -6.99 3.49
N ASN A 54 -19.11 -5.71 3.12
CA ASN A 54 -18.20 -4.93 2.28
C ASN A 54 -17.74 -3.64 2.95
N ILE A 55 -16.48 -3.29 2.70
CA ILE A 55 -15.87 -2.04 3.18
C ILE A 55 -15.23 -1.29 2.03
N LYS A 56 -15.23 0.03 2.15
CA LYS A 56 -14.55 0.93 1.24
C LYS A 56 -13.31 1.50 1.91
N VAL A 57 -12.18 1.40 1.22
CA VAL A 57 -10.88 1.92 1.68
C VAL A 57 -10.43 2.99 0.71
N TYR A 58 -10.11 4.16 1.24
CA TYR A 58 -9.63 5.29 0.45
C TYR A 58 -8.15 5.55 0.71
N VAL A 59 -7.38 5.61 -0.37
CA VAL A 59 -5.93 5.79 -0.35
C VAL A 59 -5.55 7.03 -1.17
N SER A 60 -4.60 7.81 -0.66
CA SER A 60 -4.04 8.96 -1.36
C SER A 60 -2.55 8.76 -1.63
N PHE A 61 -2.16 8.81 -2.89
CA PHE A 61 -0.78 8.74 -3.36
C PHE A 61 -0.31 10.14 -3.80
N GLY A 62 -0.21 11.06 -2.84
CA GLY A 62 0.27 12.43 -3.12
C GLY A 62 -0.65 13.27 -4.01
N GLY A 63 -1.97 13.03 -3.95
CA GLY A 63 -2.97 13.72 -4.78
C GLY A 63 -3.69 12.81 -5.77
N LEU A 64 -3.11 11.65 -6.08
CA LEU A 64 -3.80 10.57 -6.79
C LEU A 64 -4.68 9.79 -5.81
N LEU A 65 -5.98 9.77 -6.04
CA LEU A 65 -6.96 9.12 -5.16
C LEU A 65 -7.30 7.72 -5.68
N LEU A 66 -7.40 6.76 -4.78
CA LEU A 66 -7.85 5.39 -5.03
C LEU A 66 -8.96 5.03 -4.05
N CYS A 67 -10.02 4.43 -4.57
CA CYS A 67 -11.09 3.82 -3.78
C CYS A 67 -11.10 2.31 -4.04
N LEU A 68 -10.99 1.52 -2.97
CA LEU A 68 -11.10 0.07 -3.01
C LEU A 68 -12.40 -0.34 -2.32
N ASP A 69 -13.30 -0.98 -3.06
CA ASP A 69 -14.54 -1.55 -2.53
C ASP A 69 -14.44 -3.08 -2.58
N GLY A 70 -14.69 -3.76 -1.46
CA GLY A 70 -14.61 -5.20 -1.42
C GLY A 70 -14.86 -5.82 -0.05
N PRO A 71 -14.71 -7.14 0.06
CA PRO A 71 -15.08 -7.89 1.26
C PRO A 71 -14.17 -7.58 2.44
N TYR A 72 -14.76 -7.44 3.64
CA TYR A 72 -14.07 -7.06 4.89
C TYR A 72 -12.80 -7.86 5.15
N ARG A 73 -12.84 -9.18 4.98
CA ARG A 73 -11.70 -10.08 5.28
C ARG A 73 -10.41 -9.72 4.53
N LYS A 74 -10.51 -9.14 3.32
CA LYS A 74 -9.34 -8.79 2.50
C LYS A 74 -8.85 -7.37 2.75
N LEU A 75 -9.76 -6.46 3.10
CA LEU A 75 -9.47 -5.03 3.23
C LEU A 75 -9.26 -4.59 4.69
N SER A 76 -9.72 -5.37 5.66
CA SER A 76 -9.52 -5.15 7.10
C SER A 76 -8.04 -5.03 7.54
N PRO A 77 -7.07 -5.80 7.01
CA PRO A 77 -5.68 -5.66 7.43
C PRO A 77 -5.00 -4.39 6.92
N LEU A 78 -5.61 -3.64 5.98
CA LEU A 78 -5.11 -2.33 5.57
C LEU A 78 -5.38 -1.34 6.71
N ARG A 79 -4.37 -1.11 7.55
CA ARG A 79 -4.43 -0.09 8.58
C ARG A 79 -4.36 1.31 7.97
N GLN A 80 -4.65 2.33 8.78
CA GLN A 80 -4.56 3.75 8.44
C GLN A 80 -3.09 4.22 8.36
N ASP A 81 -2.31 3.51 7.55
CA ASP A 81 -0.86 3.60 7.45
C ASP A 81 -0.46 3.83 5.99
N TYR A 82 0.84 3.94 5.77
CA TYR A 82 1.41 4.05 4.45
C TYR A 82 1.47 2.69 3.74
N VAL A 83 1.17 2.71 2.44
CA VAL A 83 1.09 1.52 1.60
C VAL A 83 1.74 1.77 0.23
N TYR A 84 2.20 0.69 -0.37
CA TYR A 84 2.72 0.64 -1.73
C TYR A 84 1.68 0.02 -2.66
N LEU A 85 1.32 0.74 -3.72
CA LEU A 85 0.57 0.22 -4.85
C LEU A 85 1.55 -0.27 -5.90
N LEU A 86 1.47 -1.56 -6.24
CA LEU A 86 2.26 -2.16 -7.31
C LEU A 86 1.36 -2.63 -8.45
N LEU A 87 1.71 -2.23 -9.67
CA LEU A 87 1.00 -2.55 -10.91
C LEU A 87 1.97 -3.10 -11.94
N LYS A 88 1.52 -4.16 -12.61
CA LYS A 88 2.24 -4.88 -13.64
C LYS A 88 1.28 -5.04 -14.81
N LYS A 89 1.79 -4.88 -16.02
CA LYS A 89 1.03 -4.97 -17.26
C LYS A 89 0.53 -6.39 -17.52
#